data_AF-A0A6G2DBX6-F1
#
_entry.id   AF-A0A6G2DBX6-F1
#
_cell.length_a   1.000
_cell.length_b   1.000
_cell.length_c   1.000
_cell.angle_alpha   90.00
_cell.angle_beta   90.00
_cell.angle_gamma   90.00
#
_symmetry.space_group_name_H-M   'P 1'
#
loop_
_entity.id
_entity.type
_entity.pdbx_description
1 polymer ?
#
loop_
_entity_poly.entity_id
_entity_poly.type
_entity_poly.pdbx_seq_one_letter_code
_entity_poly.pdbx_strand_id
1 'polypeptide(L)'
;MRIKSIYWNFGQNKPEKSFRYIDTSSIDRKKNIINYKNLQYLSPEQAPSRARKLVSQNSVLFSTVRPYLKNIAVVRELKEYLIASTAFIVLDTFLIVTYLKYYLFSDNFINRVNNKSTGT
;
A
#
# COMPACT_ATOMS: atom_id res chain seq x y z
N MET A 1 -7.25 11.71 17.86
CA MET A 1 -6.79 10.46 18.48
C MET A 1 -6.17 9.55 17.43
N ARG A 2 -4.83 9.49 17.33
CA ARG A 2 -4.18 8.40 16.59
C ARG A 2 -4.28 7.18 17.49
N ILE A 3 -5.09 6.19 17.12
CA ILE A 3 -5.12 4.91 17.82
C ILE A 3 -3.82 4.18 17.42
N LYS A 4 -2.69 4.59 18.00
CA LYS A 4 -1.40 3.92 17.86
C LYS A 4 -1.45 2.47 18.37
N SER A 5 -2.54 2.08 19.05
CA SER A 5 -2.76 0.73 19.56
C SER A 5 -3.35 -0.27 18.54
N ILE A 6 -3.85 0.16 17.37
CA ILE A 6 -4.45 -0.77 16.39
C ILE A 6 -3.68 -0.88 15.08
N TYR A 7 -2.89 0.13 14.71
CA TYR A 7 -2.06 0.08 13.50
C TYR A 7 -0.79 0.93 13.63
N TRP A 8 0.22 0.57 12.84
CA TRP A 8 1.46 1.33 12.66
C TRP A 8 1.92 1.25 11.19
N ASN A 9 3.05 1.88 10.89
CA ASN A 9 3.81 1.69 9.65
C ASN A 9 5.29 1.99 9.91
N PHE A 10 6.15 1.51 9.01
CA PHE A 10 7.61 1.68 9.12
C PHE A 10 8.11 3.03 8.58
N GLY A 11 7.22 3.96 8.24
CA GLY A 11 7.59 5.30 7.77
C GLY A 11 7.91 5.36 6.29
N GLN A 12 8.76 6.32 5.91
CA GLN A 12 9.13 6.56 4.53
C GLN A 12 10.58 6.99 4.41
N ASN A 13 11.35 6.37 3.52
CA ASN A 13 12.76 6.67 3.27
C ASN A 13 13.05 6.65 1.77
N LYS A 14 14.17 7.24 1.34
CA LYS A 14 14.70 6.96 0.01
C LYS A 14 15.23 5.52 0.00
N PRO A 15 15.05 4.75 -1.09
CA PRO A 15 15.62 3.41 -1.18
C PRO A 15 17.15 3.49 -1.09
N GLU A 16 17.77 2.70 -0.21
CA GLU A 16 19.23 2.68 0.00
C GLU A 16 19.94 1.65 -0.88
N LYS A 17 19.19 0.70 -1.43
CA LYS A 17 19.66 -0.36 -2.33
C LYS A 17 18.59 -0.66 -3.37
N SER A 18 18.95 -1.45 -4.39
CA SER A 18 18.01 -1.87 -5.42
C SER A 18 16.81 -2.59 -4.82
N PHE A 19 15.64 -2.32 -5.40
CA PHE A 19 14.35 -2.66 -4.80
C PHE A 19 13.32 -2.98 -5.88
N ARG A 20 12.26 -3.69 -5.48
CA ARG A 20 11.04 -3.85 -6.29
C ARG A 20 10.05 -2.76 -5.91
N TYR A 21 9.57 -2.03 -6.91
CA TYR A 21 8.66 -0.90 -6.70
C TYR A 21 7.20 -1.34 -6.78
N ILE A 22 6.41 -1.06 -5.74
CA ILE A 22 4.97 -1.29 -5.71
C ILE A 22 4.24 0.05 -5.91
N ASP A 23 3.57 0.18 -7.05
CA ASP A 23 2.70 1.33 -7.34
C ASP A 23 1.24 0.89 -7.52
N THR A 24 0.35 1.82 -7.86
CA THR A 24 -1.07 1.51 -8.08
C THR A 24 -1.32 0.63 -9.30
N SER A 25 -0.41 0.60 -10.28
CA SER A 25 -0.51 -0.26 -11.46
C SER A 25 -0.10 -1.70 -11.16
N SER A 26 0.69 -1.90 -10.10
CA SER A 26 1.16 -3.18 -9.60
C SER A 26 0.06 -4.03 -8.92
N ILE A 27 -1.12 -3.44 -8.69
CA ILE A 27 -2.25 -4.12 -8.03
C ILE A 27 -3.19 -4.73 -9.06
N ASP A 28 -3.38 -6.05 -8.99
CA ASP A 28 -4.48 -6.72 -9.69
C ASP A 28 -5.77 -6.41 -8.94
N ARG A 29 -6.59 -5.51 -9.48
CA ARG A 29 -7.84 -5.06 -8.86
C ARG A 29 -8.91 -6.14 -8.79
N LYS A 30 -8.92 -7.09 -9.73
CA LYS A 30 -9.92 -8.17 -9.72
C LYS A 30 -9.65 -9.13 -8.57
N LYS A 31 -8.36 -9.38 -8.29
CA LYS A 31 -7.93 -10.31 -7.24
C LYS A 31 -7.57 -9.63 -5.93
N ASN A 32 -7.36 -8.32 -5.93
CA ASN A 32 -6.92 -7.51 -4.80
C ASN A 32 -5.61 -8.03 -4.19
N ILE A 33 -4.65 -8.29 -5.07
CA ILE A 33 -3.30 -8.78 -4.77
C ILE A 33 -2.26 -7.96 -5.52
N ILE A 34 -1.02 -7.99 -5.03
CA ILE A 34 0.13 -7.45 -5.74
C ILE A 34 0.52 -8.44 -6.83
N ASN A 35 0.75 -7.95 -8.05
CA ASN A 35 1.31 -8.76 -9.13
C ASN A 35 2.84 -8.74 -9.05
N TYR A 36 3.41 -9.64 -8.23
CA TYR A 36 4.86 -9.69 -7.97
C TYR A 36 5.72 -9.89 -9.22
N LYS A 37 5.19 -10.61 -10.23
CA LYS A 37 5.91 -10.87 -11.48
C LYS A 37 6.17 -9.60 -12.30
N ASN A 38 5.33 -8.57 -12.12
CA ASN A 38 5.38 -7.33 -12.90
C ASN A 38 5.98 -6.16 -12.12
N LEU A 39 6.51 -6.39 -10.91
CA LEU A 39 7.15 -5.32 -10.14
C LEU A 39 8.47 -4.92 -10.81
N GLN A 40 8.60 -3.62 -11.10
CA GLN A 40 9.83 -3.06 -11.63
C GLN A 40 10.96 -3.20 -10.61
N TYR A 41 12.10 -3.71 -11.05
CA TYR A 41 13.33 -3.73 -10.27
C TYR A 41 14.15 -2.49 -10.60
N LEU A 42 14.41 -1.64 -9.62
CA LEU A 42 15.01 -0.32 -9.80
C LEU A 42 16.20 -0.13 -8.87
N SER A 43 17.22 0.60 -9.33
CA SER A 43 18.28 1.11 -8.46
C SER A 43 17.80 2.35 -7.67
N PRO A 44 18.49 2.74 -6.57
CA PRO A 44 18.18 3.97 -5.85
C PRO A 44 18.13 5.24 -6.72
N GLU A 45 18.98 5.34 -7.74
CA GLU A 45 19.09 6.50 -8.63
C GLU A 45 17.91 6.59 -9.60
N GLN A 46 17.34 5.45 -9.99
CA GLN A 46 16.16 5.35 -10.85
C GLN A 46 14.85 5.45 -10.07
N ALA A 47 14.91 5.58 -8.73
CA ALA A 47 13.74 5.56 -7.88
C ALA A 47 12.80 6.75 -8.17
N PRO A 48 11.53 6.49 -8.53
CA PRO A 48 10.53 7.54 -8.66
C PRO A 48 10.42 8.37 -7.37
N SER A 49 10.04 9.65 -7.48
CA SER A 49 9.89 10.53 -6.30
C SER A 49 8.93 9.96 -5.25
N ARG A 50 7.94 9.17 -5.68
CA ARG A 50 6.96 8.50 -4.83
C ARG A 50 7.41 7.18 -4.23
N ALA A 51 8.50 6.56 -4.70
CA ALA A 51 8.99 5.30 -4.15
C ALA A 51 9.64 5.51 -2.78
N ARG A 52 8.84 5.53 -1.71
CA ARG A 52 9.32 5.92 -0.37
C ARG A 52 8.77 5.08 0.77
N LYS A 53 7.61 4.45 0.64
CA LYS A 53 6.96 3.76 1.77
C LYS A 53 7.62 2.42 2.03
N LEU A 54 8.08 2.23 3.26
CA LEU A 54 8.57 0.94 3.72
C LEU A 54 7.38 0.00 3.96
N VAL A 55 7.54 -1.26 3.59
CA VAL A 55 6.53 -2.31 3.77
C VAL A 55 7.16 -3.53 4.42
N SER A 56 6.32 -4.32 5.10
CA SER A 56 6.70 -5.56 5.73
C SER A 56 5.76 -6.70 5.31
N GLN A 57 6.08 -7.92 5.72
CA GLN A 57 5.20 -9.06 5.50
C GLN A 57 3.86 -8.80 6.20
N ASN A 58 2.77 -8.98 5.48
CA ASN A 58 1.38 -8.69 5.87
C ASN A 58 0.99 -7.21 5.98
N SER A 59 1.85 -6.26 5.59
CA SER A 59 1.40 -4.87 5.41
C SER A 59 0.21 -4.81 4.45
N VAL A 60 -0.85 -4.09 4.85
CA VAL A 60 -1.99 -3.79 3.98
C VAL A 60 -1.75 -2.46 3.28
N LEU A 61 -1.79 -2.48 1.96
CA LEU A 61 -1.66 -1.30 1.11
C LEU A 61 -3.05 -0.81 0.73
N PHE A 62 -3.35 0.45 1.01
CA PHE A 62 -4.58 1.12 0.61
C PHE A 62 -4.26 2.36 -0.22
N SER A 63 -4.68 2.39 -1.49
CA SER A 63 -4.47 3.54 -2.37
C SER A 63 -5.39 4.69 -2.00
N THR A 64 -4.83 5.88 -1.79
CA THR A 64 -5.62 7.12 -1.66
C THR A 64 -5.88 7.78 -3.00
N VAL A 65 -5.19 7.35 -4.07
CA VAL A 65 -5.51 7.76 -5.44
C VAL A 65 -6.76 7.02 -5.90
N ARG A 66 -7.81 7.79 -6.24
CA ARG A 66 -9.12 7.30 -6.71
C ARG A 66 -9.63 6.13 -5.85
N PRO A 67 -9.93 6.35 -4.55
CA PRO A 67 -10.23 5.27 -3.59
C PRO A 67 -11.38 4.36 -4.02
N TYR A 68 -12.35 4.89 -4.77
CA TYR A 68 -13.45 4.10 -5.38
C TYR A 68 -12.97 2.94 -6.27
N LEU A 69 -11.74 2.98 -6.81
CA LEU A 69 -11.17 1.89 -7.58
C LEU A 69 -10.64 0.74 -6.70
N LYS A 70 -10.69 0.89 -5.37
CA LYS A 70 -10.35 -0.11 -4.36
C LYS A 70 -9.01 -0.83 -4.65
N ASN A 71 -7.99 -0.06 -5.04
CA ASN A 71 -6.61 -0.56 -5.14
C ASN A 71 -6.10 -0.89 -3.73
N ILE A 72 -6.39 -2.09 -3.28
CA ILE A 72 -6.07 -2.58 -1.94
C ILE A 72 -5.43 -3.95 -2.07
N ALA A 73 -4.30 -4.15 -1.42
CA ALA A 73 -3.61 -5.44 -1.44
C ALA A 73 -2.86 -5.69 -0.14
N VAL A 74 -2.40 -6.93 0.04
CA VAL A 74 -1.58 -7.34 1.17
C VAL A 74 -0.23 -7.79 0.65
N VAL A 75 0.84 -7.33 1.29
CA VAL A 75 2.20 -7.84 1.05
C VAL A 75 2.27 -9.27 1.61
N ARG A 76 2.22 -10.26 0.74
CA ARG A 76 2.27 -11.70 1.07
C ARG A 76 3.62 -12.33 0.76
N GLU A 77 4.44 -11.69 -0.06
CA GLU A 77 5.77 -12.16 -0.39
C GLU A 77 6.78 -11.03 -0.17
N LEU A 78 7.56 -11.14 0.91
CA LEU A 78 8.66 -10.22 1.23
C LEU A 78 10.03 -10.87 0.96
N LYS A 79 10.19 -11.48 -0.22
CA LYS A 79 11.44 -12.17 -0.61
C LYS A 79 12.56 -11.21 -1.04
N GLU A 80 12.18 -10.01 -1.45
CA GLU A 80 13.09 -8.96 -1.92
C GLU A 80 12.84 -7.66 -1.13
N TYR A 81 13.73 -6.69 -1.27
CA TYR A 81 13.51 -5.35 -0.72
C TYR A 81 12.39 -4.65 -1.51
N LEU A 82 11.26 -4.43 -0.87
CA LEU A 82 10.07 -3.81 -1.47
C LEU A 82 9.93 -2.37 -0.99
N ILE A 83 9.61 -1.46 -1.92
CA ILE A 83 9.24 -0.08 -1.60
C ILE A 83 7.93 0.25 -2.28
N ALA A 84 6.97 0.74 -1.50
CA ALA A 84 5.68 1.17 -2.02
C ALA A 84 5.64 2.66 -2.35
N SER A 85 4.76 3.01 -3.27
CA SER A 85 4.45 4.39 -3.63
C SER A 85 3.85 5.15 -2.45
N THR A 86 4.16 6.45 -2.31
CA THR A 86 3.45 7.36 -1.39
C THR A 86 1.98 7.55 -1.73
N ALA A 87 1.51 7.07 -2.89
CA ALA A 87 0.10 6.94 -3.22
C ALA A 87 -0.65 5.93 -2.33
N PHE A 88 0.08 5.09 -1.59
CA PHE A 88 -0.48 4.17 -0.61
C PHE A 88 -0.34 4.69 0.82
N ILE A 89 -1.39 4.45 1.60
CA ILE A 89 -1.26 4.28 3.05
C ILE A 89 -0.85 2.82 3.28
N VAL A 90 0.22 2.63 4.06
CA VAL A 90 0.67 1.32 4.54
C VAL A 90 0.12 1.14 5.95
N LEU A 91 -0.54 0.02 6.19
CA LEU A 91 -1.16 -0.33 7.46
C LEU A 91 -0.60 -1.68 7.92
N ASP A 92 0.23 -1.62 8.96
CA ASP A 92 0.63 -2.78 9.74
C ASP A 92 -0.26 -2.86 10.99
N THR A 93 -0.68 -4.04 11.41
CA THR A 93 -1.69 -4.19 12.47
C THR A 93 -1.55 -5.50 13.23
N PHE A 94 -2.00 -5.51 14.49
CA PHE A 94 -2.23 -6.73 15.27
C PHE A 94 -3.58 -7.39 14.96
N LEU A 95 -4.46 -6.71 14.21
CA LEU A 95 -5.73 -7.28 13.77
C LEU A 95 -5.49 -8.40 12.76
N ILE A 96 -6.51 -9.24 12.58
CA ILE A 96 -6.53 -10.20 11.48
C ILE A 96 -6.47 -9.40 10.17
N VAL A 97 -5.38 -9.55 9.42
CA VAL A 97 -5.10 -8.82 8.17
C VAL A 97 -6.25 -8.93 7.17
N THR A 98 -6.87 -10.12 7.11
CA THR A 98 -8.05 -10.38 6.27
C THR A 98 -9.25 -9.53 6.70
N TYR A 99 -9.49 -9.39 8.01
CA TYR A 99 -10.54 -8.53 8.54
C TYR A 99 -10.28 -7.06 8.18
N LEU A 100 -9.06 -6.55 8.44
CA LEU A 100 -8.70 -5.18 8.08
C LEU A 100 -8.88 -4.93 6.58
N LYS A 101 -8.42 -5.86 5.73
CA LYS A 101 -8.63 -5.80 4.28
C LYS A 101 -10.12 -5.66 3.96
N TYR A 102 -10.97 -6.55 4.43
CA TYR A 102 -12.41 -6.49 4.16
C TYR A 102 -13.08 -5.21 4.66
N TYR A 103 -12.69 -4.70 5.83
CA TYR A 103 -13.16 -3.41 6.32
C TYR A 103 -12.81 -2.27 5.35
N LEU A 104 -11.58 -2.24 4.83
CA LEU A 104 -11.15 -1.24 3.84
C LEU A 104 -11.88 -1.39 2.49
N PHE A 105 -12.40 -2.58 2.17
CA PHE A 105 -13.25 -2.80 0.98
C PHE A 105 -14.69 -2.32 1.17
N SER A 106 -15.14 -2.13 2.40
CA SER A 106 -16.53 -1.78 2.70
C SER A 106 -16.92 -0.44 2.06
N ASP A 107 -18.13 -0.37 1.52
CA ASP A 107 -18.61 0.87 0.90
C ASP A 107 -18.71 2.01 1.90
N ASN A 108 -19.00 1.71 3.17
CA ASN A 108 -18.99 2.71 4.24
C ASN A 108 -17.60 3.38 4.35
N PHE A 109 -16.54 2.58 4.43
CA PHE A 109 -15.18 3.11 4.51
C PHE A 109 -14.81 3.87 3.22
N ILE A 110 -15.04 3.27 2.05
CA ILE A 110 -14.71 3.87 0.76
C ILE A 110 -15.44 5.20 0.53
N ASN A 111 -16.74 5.26 0.81
CA ASN A 111 -17.55 6.48 0.70
C ASN A 111 -17.04 7.56 1.65
N ARG A 112 -16.68 7.20 2.88
CA ARG A 112 -16.11 8.14 3.86
C ARG A 112 -14.77 8.72 3.39
N VAL A 113 -13.91 7.94 2.73
CA VAL A 113 -12.64 8.43 2.17
C VAL A 113 -12.86 9.26 0.92
N ASN A 114 -13.76 8.84 0.02
CA ASN A 114 -14.09 9.59 -1.19
C ASN A 114 -14.66 10.98 -0.86
N ASN A 115 -15.57 11.08 0.10
CA ASN A 115 -16.17 12.36 0.53
C ASN A 115 -15.16 13.34 1.15
N LYS A 116 -13.96 12.87 1.52
CA LYS A 116 -12.88 13.71 2.04
C LYS A 116 -11.78 13.98 1.02
N SER A 117 -11.82 13.32 -0.15
CA SER A 117 -10.87 13.55 -1.22
C SER A 117 -11.31 14.78 -2.01
N THR A 118 -10.54 15.87 -1.94
CA THR A 118 -10.87 17.15 -2.58
C THR A 118 -10.45 17.24 -4.06
N GLY A 119 -10.18 16.09 -4.70
CA GLY A 119 -9.72 16.01 -6.09
C GLY A 119 -10.75 15.35 -6.98
N THR A 120 -11.77 16.10 -7.38
CA THR A 120 -12.48 15.90 -8.65
C THR A 120 -11.68 16.52 -9.78
#